data_AF-K9EPR7-F1
#
_entry.id   AF-K9EPR7-F1
#
_cell.length_a   1.000
_cell.length_b   1.000
_cell.length_c   1.000
_cell.angle_alpha   90.00
_cell.angle_beta   90.00
_cell.angle_gamma   90.00
#
_symmetry.space_group_name_H-M   'P 1'
#
loop_
_entity.id
_entity.type
_entity.pdbx_description
1 polymer ?
#
loop_
_entity_poly.entity_id
_entity_poly.type
_entity_poly.pdbx_seq_one_letter_code
_entity_poly.pdbx_strand_id
1 'polypeptide(L)'
;METEKLYQEKTARIIQQKQDGSGALQFVDNRPVNQLLQRISDDEGDTLQGKFEPPMQRVEEDEDEASQMKADTTMQQKPNDTGLPDNLKTGVEELSGFSMDDVKVHYNSSQPATVQALAYTQGTDIHVAPGQERYLPHEAWHVAQQMSGRVEPTTEVGGMPVNDNVGLEHEADVMGARANSL
;
A
#
# COMPACT_ATOMS: atom_id res chain seq x y z
N MET A 1 -17.40 56.10 -12.85
CA MET A 1 -18.29 54.97 -12.54
C MET A 1 -17.74 53.79 -13.31
N GLU A 2 -16.59 53.24 -12.87
CA GLU A 2 -16.38 52.32 -11.74
C GLU A 2 -16.40 50.86 -12.22
N THR A 3 -15.26 50.23 -11.96
CA THR A 3 -14.91 48.83 -12.13
C THR A 3 -15.67 47.96 -11.13
N GLU A 4 -16.04 46.73 -11.49
CA GLU A 4 -15.43 45.51 -10.93
C GLU A 4 -16.24 44.24 -11.22
N LYS A 5 -15.47 43.19 -11.51
CA LYS A 5 -15.87 41.78 -11.57
C LYS A 5 -16.13 41.30 -10.14
N LEU A 6 -17.26 40.64 -9.89
CA LEU A 6 -17.46 39.77 -8.72
C LEU A 6 -18.01 38.43 -9.24
N TYR A 7 -17.14 37.45 -9.48
CA TYR A 7 -16.87 36.31 -8.57
C TYR A 7 -18.13 35.50 -8.22
N GLN A 8 -18.25 34.34 -8.88
CA GLN A 8 -19.17 33.28 -8.51
C GLN A 8 -18.84 32.79 -7.10
N GLU A 9 -19.83 32.85 -6.21
CA GLU A 9 -19.81 32.16 -4.92
C GLU A 9 -19.67 30.64 -5.12
N LYS A 10 -18.53 30.10 -4.69
CA LYS A 10 -18.42 28.68 -4.35
C LYS A 10 -19.22 28.45 -3.06
N THR A 11 -20.37 27.80 -3.18
CA THR A 11 -21.15 27.31 -2.05
C THR A 11 -20.34 26.26 -1.30
N ALA A 12 -19.89 26.62 -0.10
CA ALA A 12 -19.25 25.73 0.86
C ALA A 12 -20.22 24.62 1.25
N ARG A 13 -19.85 23.35 1.06
CA ARG A 13 -20.59 22.22 1.60
C ARG A 13 -20.30 22.10 3.09
N ILE A 14 -21.35 22.27 3.89
CA ILE A 14 -21.38 22.07 5.34
C ILE A 14 -21.19 20.58 5.65
N ILE A 15 -20.11 20.25 6.36
CA ILE A 15 -19.86 18.92 6.95
C ILE A 15 -20.65 18.87 8.25
N GLN A 16 -21.59 17.94 8.36
CA GLN A 16 -22.43 17.78 9.54
C GLN A 16 -21.76 16.81 10.52
N GLN A 17 -21.16 17.34 11.58
CA GLN A 17 -20.71 16.56 12.74
C GLN A 17 -21.93 15.95 13.44
N LYS A 18 -21.96 14.61 13.55
CA LYS A 18 -22.76 13.92 14.56
C LYS A 18 -21.82 13.26 15.56
N GLN A 19 -21.91 13.71 16.80
CA GLN A 19 -21.32 13.05 17.96
C GLN A 19 -22.31 12.00 18.46
N ASP A 20 -21.86 10.76 18.62
CA ASP A 20 -22.53 9.78 19.47
C ASP A 20 -21.63 9.40 20.66
N GLY A 21 -22.27 9.18 21.80
CA GLY A 21 -21.76 9.27 23.17
C GLY A 21 -20.77 8.20 23.66
N SER A 22 -19.77 7.88 22.86
CA SER A 22 -18.60 7.09 23.26
C SER A 22 -17.42 7.65 22.49
N GLY A 23 -16.70 8.61 23.08
CA GLY A 23 -15.65 9.43 22.45
C GLY A 23 -14.37 8.68 22.05
N ALA A 24 -14.50 7.50 21.46
CA ALA A 24 -13.49 6.88 20.62
C ALA A 24 -13.77 7.35 19.18
N LEU A 25 -12.76 7.91 18.51
CA LEU A 25 -12.78 8.02 17.04
C LEU A 25 -12.68 6.59 16.50
N GLN A 26 -13.84 5.97 16.37
CA GLN A 26 -13.99 4.69 15.73
C GLN A 26 -14.34 5.00 14.28
N PHE A 27 -13.42 4.73 13.36
CA PHE A 27 -13.73 4.70 11.94
C PHE A 27 -14.82 3.63 11.76
N VAL A 28 -16.05 4.08 11.55
CA VAL A 28 -17.19 3.21 11.28
C VAL A 28 -17.00 2.61 9.90
N ASP A 29 -16.57 1.35 9.90
CA ASP A 29 -16.61 0.43 8.78
C ASP A 29 -18.03 0.41 8.19
N ASN A 30 -18.20 1.08 7.05
CA ASN A 30 -19.46 1.09 6.30
C ASN A 30 -19.26 0.27 5.02
N ARG A 31 -18.92 -1.01 5.16
CA ARG A 31 -18.83 -2.00 4.06
C ARG A 31 -20.24 -2.26 3.49
N PRO A 32 -20.53 -1.93 2.22
CA PRO A 32 -21.54 -2.67 1.48
C PRO A 32 -20.95 -4.02 1.08
N VAL A 33 -21.47 -5.10 1.67
CA VAL A 33 -21.21 -6.47 1.19
C VAL A 33 -21.86 -6.58 -0.19
N ASN A 34 -21.05 -6.56 -1.25
CA ASN A 34 -21.50 -6.98 -2.57
C ASN A 34 -20.70 -8.20 -3.02
N GLN A 35 -21.22 -9.36 -2.65
CA GLN A 35 -20.97 -10.62 -3.33
C GLN A 35 -21.63 -10.55 -4.71
N LEU A 36 -20.87 -10.67 -5.81
CA LEU A 36 -21.21 -11.61 -6.89
C LEU A 36 -20.07 -11.74 -7.90
N LEU A 37 -19.43 -12.91 -7.89
CA LEU A 37 -18.67 -13.47 -9.00
C LEU A 37 -19.63 -14.40 -9.77
N GLN A 38 -19.89 -14.13 -11.06
CA GLN A 38 -20.46 -15.04 -12.10
C GLN A 38 -20.91 -14.15 -13.29
N ARG A 39 -20.60 -14.38 -14.58
CA ARG A 39 -20.61 -15.60 -15.40
C ARG A 39 -20.09 -15.24 -16.82
N ILE A 40 -19.43 -16.22 -17.48
CA ILE A 40 -19.69 -16.77 -18.84
C ILE A 40 -19.69 -15.74 -20.00
N SER A 41 -18.67 -15.72 -20.87
CA SER A 41 -18.56 -16.49 -22.13
C SER A 41 -19.63 -16.15 -23.17
N ASP A 42 -19.24 -15.29 -24.11
CA ASP A 42 -19.77 -15.18 -25.48
C ASP A 42 -18.50 -15.25 -26.34
N ASP A 43 -18.12 -16.36 -27.00
CA ASP A 43 -18.71 -17.07 -28.14
C ASP A 43 -19.24 -16.18 -29.28
N GLU A 44 -19.02 -16.67 -30.50
CA GLU A 44 -19.30 -16.10 -31.84
C GLU A 44 -18.21 -15.15 -32.38
N GLY A 45 -17.48 -15.42 -33.46
CA GLY A 45 -17.46 -16.50 -34.43
C GLY A 45 -16.66 -16.02 -35.64
N ASP A 46 -15.78 -16.85 -36.20
CA ASP A 46 -15.51 -16.82 -37.65
C ASP A 46 -14.90 -18.14 -38.11
N THR A 47 -15.62 -18.78 -39.01
CA THR A 47 -15.27 -20.01 -39.69
C THR A 47 -14.45 -19.68 -40.93
N LEU A 48 -13.15 -19.96 -40.97
CA LEU A 48 -12.46 -20.14 -42.26
C LEU A 48 -11.49 -21.33 -42.24
N GLN A 49 -11.91 -22.32 -42.99
CA GLN A 49 -11.29 -23.60 -43.29
C GLN A 49 -10.13 -23.41 -44.27
N GLY A 50 -8.91 -23.73 -43.84
CA GLY A 50 -7.72 -23.75 -44.67
C GLY A 50 -6.81 -24.91 -44.31
N LYS A 51 -7.10 -26.08 -44.87
CA LYS A 51 -6.16 -27.23 -44.96
C LYS A 51 -4.83 -26.76 -45.56
N PHE A 52 -3.70 -27.12 -44.97
CA PHE A 52 -2.54 -27.70 -45.69
C PHE A 52 -1.52 -28.22 -44.67
N GLU A 53 -1.19 -29.50 -44.79
CA GLU A 53 -0.17 -30.22 -44.03
C GLU A 53 1.26 -29.85 -44.46
N PRO A 54 2.30 -30.17 -43.65
CA PRO A 54 3.65 -29.61 -43.74
C PRO A 54 4.60 -30.46 -44.59
N PRO A 55 5.79 -29.94 -44.95
CA PRO A 55 6.94 -30.81 -45.20
C PRO A 55 8.07 -30.59 -44.18
N MET A 56 8.66 -31.72 -43.81
CA MET A 56 9.91 -31.89 -43.07
C MET A 56 11.12 -31.23 -43.78
N GLN A 57 12.10 -30.70 -43.04
CA GLN A 57 13.51 -31.17 -42.98
C GLN A 57 14.49 -30.12 -42.43
N ARG A 58 15.10 -30.47 -41.28
CA ARG A 58 16.54 -30.53 -40.97
C ARG A 58 17.46 -29.36 -41.40
N VAL A 59 18.04 -28.65 -40.41
CA VAL A 59 19.50 -28.52 -40.05
C VAL A 59 19.59 -27.49 -38.90
N GLU A 60 20.04 -27.89 -37.70
CA GLU A 60 21.40 -27.75 -37.14
C GLU A 60 21.73 -26.32 -36.63
N GLU A 61 21.99 -26.27 -35.32
CA GLU A 61 22.90 -25.38 -34.59
C GLU A 61 22.71 -23.86 -34.69
N ASP A 62 22.17 -23.28 -33.60
CA ASP A 62 22.75 -22.06 -33.03
C ASP A 62 22.68 -22.18 -31.50
N GLU A 63 23.88 -22.19 -30.92
CA GLU A 63 24.16 -22.20 -29.49
C GLU A 63 24.03 -20.75 -29.00
N ASP A 64 23.05 -20.43 -28.17
CA ASP A 64 23.08 -19.18 -27.39
C ASP A 64 22.31 -19.34 -26.07
N GLU A 65 23.06 -19.72 -25.03
CA GLU A 65 23.13 -18.98 -23.75
C GLU A 65 21.83 -18.35 -23.23
N ALA A 66 20.81 -19.17 -22.91
CA ALA A 66 19.79 -18.76 -21.95
C ALA A 66 20.33 -18.96 -20.52
N SER A 67 21.18 -18.01 -20.12
CA SER A 67 21.69 -17.78 -18.77
C SER A 67 20.75 -18.28 -17.67
N GLN A 68 21.09 -19.44 -17.08
CA GLN A 68 20.62 -19.82 -15.75
C GLN A 68 21.30 -18.89 -14.73
N MET A 69 20.79 -17.67 -14.58
CA MET A 69 20.99 -16.93 -13.33
C MET A 69 20.08 -17.56 -12.27
N LYS A 70 20.48 -18.75 -11.78
CA LYS A 70 20.19 -19.11 -10.40
C LYS A 70 21.00 -18.13 -9.56
N ALA A 71 20.44 -16.94 -9.36
CA ALA A 71 20.96 -16.01 -8.38
C ALA A 71 20.64 -16.63 -7.03
N ASP A 72 21.56 -17.50 -6.59
CA ASP A 72 21.81 -17.79 -5.19
C ASP A 72 22.32 -16.48 -4.57
N THR A 73 21.44 -15.48 -4.51
CA THR A 73 21.69 -14.27 -3.74
C THR A 73 21.36 -14.68 -2.33
N THR A 74 22.30 -15.35 -1.66
CA THR A 74 22.38 -15.25 -0.20
C THR A 74 22.64 -13.77 0.08
N MET A 75 21.57 -12.97 0.11
CA MET A 75 21.60 -11.63 0.67
C MET A 75 22.10 -11.85 2.08
N GLN A 76 23.36 -11.50 2.31
CA GLN A 76 23.89 -11.42 3.66
C GLN A 76 22.98 -10.44 4.38
N GLN A 77 22.06 -10.96 5.19
CA GLN A 77 21.11 -10.15 5.93
C GLN A 77 21.95 -9.26 6.84
N LYS A 78 22.02 -7.99 6.45
CA LYS A 78 22.62 -6.94 7.25
C LYS A 78 21.87 -6.94 8.59
N PRO A 79 22.56 -6.76 9.73
CA PRO A 79 21.90 -6.77 11.03
C PRO A 79 20.72 -5.79 11.04
N ASN A 80 19.57 -6.28 11.49
CA ASN A 80 18.34 -5.50 11.52
C ASN A 80 18.22 -4.72 12.84
N ASP A 81 18.64 -3.46 12.79
CA ASP A 81 18.59 -2.52 13.93
C ASP A 81 17.35 -1.60 13.88
N THR A 82 16.34 -1.96 13.07
CA THR A 82 15.15 -1.12 12.83
C THR A 82 14.05 -1.33 13.84
N GLY A 83 14.04 -2.49 14.51
CA GLY A 83 12.93 -2.95 15.34
C GLY A 83 11.81 -3.62 14.54
N LEU A 84 11.84 -3.63 13.20
CA LEU A 84 10.92 -4.44 12.40
C LEU A 84 11.29 -5.93 12.52
N PRO A 85 10.32 -6.85 12.49
CA PRO A 85 10.58 -8.26 12.22
C PRO A 85 11.32 -8.45 10.89
N ASP A 86 12.29 -9.38 10.83
CA ASP A 86 13.12 -9.58 9.64
C ASP A 86 12.30 -9.91 8.39
N ASN A 87 11.29 -10.78 8.52
CA ASN A 87 10.38 -11.13 7.44
C ASN A 87 9.62 -9.90 6.92
N LEU A 88 9.13 -9.06 7.83
CA LEU A 88 8.41 -7.85 7.46
C LEU A 88 9.34 -6.83 6.78
N LYS A 89 10.54 -6.62 7.32
CA LYS A 89 11.53 -5.73 6.71
C LYS A 89 11.85 -6.19 5.29
N THR A 90 12.27 -7.44 5.11
CA THR A 90 12.58 -8.00 3.80
C THR A 90 11.38 -7.93 2.86
N GLY A 91 10.18 -8.29 3.33
CA GLY A 91 8.98 -8.25 2.51
C GLY A 91 8.61 -6.84 2.03
N VAL A 92 8.76 -5.81 2.87
CA VAL A 92 8.52 -4.43 2.44
C VAL A 92 9.60 -3.98 1.46
N GLU A 93 10.87 -4.29 1.72
CA GLU A 93 11.98 -3.93 0.83
C GLU A 93 11.83 -4.58 -0.56
N GLU A 94 11.46 -5.87 -0.62
CA GLU A 94 11.24 -6.59 -1.87
C GLU A 94 10.05 -6.07 -2.67
N LEU A 95 8.93 -5.76 -1.99
CA LEU A 95 7.70 -5.33 -2.66
C LEU A 95 7.75 -3.86 -3.08
N SER A 96 8.43 -3.01 -2.32
CA SER A 96 8.47 -1.57 -2.55
C SER A 96 9.71 -1.10 -3.32
N GLY A 97 10.81 -1.85 -3.25
CA GLY A 97 12.11 -1.45 -3.81
C GLY A 97 12.84 -0.38 -3.00
N PHE A 98 12.32 0.01 -1.83
CA PHE A 98 12.96 0.97 -0.91
C PHE A 98 13.63 0.23 0.25
N SER A 99 14.77 0.74 0.72
CA SER A 99 15.40 0.20 1.94
C SER A 99 14.68 0.68 3.18
N MET A 100 14.53 -0.22 4.15
CA MET A 100 13.92 0.04 5.45
C MET A 100 14.98 0.18 6.55
N ASP A 101 16.27 0.25 6.22
CA ASP A 101 17.40 0.32 7.17
C ASP A 101 17.31 1.53 8.13
N ASP A 102 16.72 2.63 7.68
CA ASP A 102 16.55 3.86 8.48
C ASP A 102 15.29 3.86 9.37
N VAL A 103 14.47 2.81 9.29
CA VAL A 103 13.24 2.71 10.08
C VAL A 103 13.55 2.47 11.55
N LYS A 104 12.76 3.08 12.44
CA LYS A 104 12.80 2.87 13.89
C LYS A 104 11.42 2.59 14.43
N VAL A 105 11.25 1.39 15.01
CA VAL A 105 10.01 0.99 15.66
C VAL A 105 10.09 1.26 17.17
N HIS A 106 9.21 2.12 17.64
CA HIS A 106 9.03 2.46 19.05
C HIS A 106 7.85 1.67 19.61
N TYR A 107 8.13 0.46 20.08
CA TYR A 107 7.15 -0.40 20.74
C TYR A 107 6.72 0.16 22.09
N ASN A 108 5.48 -0.13 22.49
CA ASN A 108 4.89 0.33 23.75
C ASN A 108 4.94 1.85 23.94
N SER A 109 4.89 2.61 22.83
CA SER A 109 4.90 4.07 22.87
C SER A 109 3.58 4.62 23.41
N SER A 110 3.67 5.67 24.21
CA SER A 110 2.50 6.45 24.66
C SER A 110 2.07 7.51 23.64
N GLN A 111 2.84 7.73 22.57
CA GLN A 111 2.57 8.77 21.58
C GLN A 111 1.29 8.54 20.78
N PRO A 112 0.93 7.33 20.31
CA PRO A 112 -0.30 7.14 19.55
C PRO A 112 -1.55 7.61 20.31
N ALA A 113 -1.57 7.48 21.63
CA ALA A 113 -2.69 7.93 22.47
C ALA A 113 -2.92 9.45 22.43
N THR A 114 -1.89 10.27 22.18
CA THR A 114 -2.04 11.75 22.13
C THR A 114 -2.81 12.21 20.90
N VAL A 115 -2.81 11.40 19.84
CA VAL A 115 -3.53 11.61 18.57
C VAL A 115 -4.70 10.65 18.41
N GLN A 116 -5.11 9.96 19.48
CA GLN A 116 -6.20 8.97 19.49
C GLN A 116 -6.01 7.82 18.49
N ALA A 117 -4.77 7.44 18.21
CA ALA A 117 -4.39 6.32 17.35
C ALA A 117 -3.87 5.12 18.15
N LEU A 118 -3.83 3.95 17.51
CA LEU A 118 -3.25 2.72 18.07
C LEU A 118 -1.79 2.53 17.63
N ALA A 119 -1.48 2.96 16.42
CA ALA A 119 -0.14 3.10 15.88
C ALA A 119 -0.16 4.26 14.87
N TYR A 120 1.00 4.81 14.54
CA TYR A 120 1.14 5.72 13.41
C TYR A 120 2.60 5.75 12.92
N THR A 121 2.77 6.23 11.70
CA THR A 121 4.07 6.41 11.03
C THR A 121 4.33 7.87 10.73
N GLN A 122 5.52 8.36 11.11
CA GLN A 122 5.98 9.70 10.81
C GLN A 122 7.41 9.64 10.26
N GLY A 123 7.56 9.81 8.95
CA GLY A 123 8.84 9.62 8.28
C GLY A 123 9.29 8.17 8.40
N THR A 124 10.46 7.94 9.00
CA THR A 124 11.00 6.60 9.26
C THR A 124 10.73 6.10 10.68
N ASP A 125 10.02 6.87 11.51
CA ASP A 125 9.64 6.47 12.86
C ASP A 125 8.23 5.86 12.87
N ILE A 126 8.12 4.66 13.43
CA ILE A 126 6.85 3.96 13.65
C ILE A 126 6.61 3.88 15.14
N HIS A 127 5.48 4.41 15.61
CA HIS A 127 5.08 4.33 17.02
C HIS A 127 3.93 3.36 17.20
N VAL A 128 4.10 2.37 18.08
CA VAL A 128 3.11 1.33 18.33
C VAL A 128 2.68 1.38 19.79
N ALA A 129 1.38 1.52 20.06
CA ALA A 129 0.86 1.45 21.42
C ALA A 129 1.02 0.04 22.02
N PRO A 130 1.06 -0.11 23.35
CA PRO A 130 1.21 -1.42 23.99
C PRO A 130 0.17 -2.45 23.50
N GLY A 131 0.65 -3.60 22.99
CA GLY A 131 -0.20 -4.69 22.50
C GLY A 131 -0.83 -4.46 21.12
N GLN A 132 -0.36 -3.46 20.36
CA GLN A 132 -0.88 -3.11 19.03
C GLN A 132 0.07 -3.47 17.89
N GLU A 133 1.01 -4.39 18.10
CA GLU A 133 2.02 -4.82 17.12
C GLU A 133 1.40 -5.40 15.83
N ARG A 134 0.13 -5.83 15.90
CA ARG A 134 -0.64 -6.27 14.73
C ARG A 134 -0.80 -5.21 13.64
N TYR A 135 -0.65 -3.92 13.98
CA TYR A 135 -0.70 -2.81 13.02
C TYR A 135 0.67 -2.55 12.35
N LEU A 136 1.74 -3.14 12.88
CA LEU A 136 3.09 -2.87 12.39
C LEU A 136 3.27 -3.13 10.87
N PRO A 137 2.69 -4.18 10.26
CA PRO A 137 2.82 -4.37 8.81
C PRO A 137 2.18 -3.24 7.98
N HIS A 138 1.05 -2.71 8.45
CA HIS A 138 0.36 -1.59 7.82
C HIS A 138 1.19 -0.32 7.93
N GLU A 139 1.68 -0.01 9.14
CA GLU A 139 2.55 1.14 9.39
C GLU A 139 3.88 1.07 8.59
N ALA A 140 4.48 -0.12 8.49
CA ALA A 140 5.68 -0.31 7.69
C ALA A 140 5.44 -0.01 6.21
N TRP A 141 4.25 -0.30 5.67
CA TRP A 141 3.92 0.07 4.31
C TRP A 141 3.75 1.58 4.13
N HIS A 142 3.25 2.31 5.14
CA HIS A 142 3.20 3.77 5.09
C HIS A 142 4.58 4.41 4.95
N VAL A 143 5.64 3.82 5.54
CA VAL A 143 7.01 4.29 5.29
C VAL A 143 7.35 4.21 3.81
N ALA A 144 7.10 3.06 3.17
CA ALA A 144 7.37 2.87 1.75
C ALA A 144 6.56 3.85 0.88
N GLN A 145 5.30 4.12 1.24
CA GLN A 145 4.48 5.12 0.56
C GLN A 145 5.07 6.53 0.71
N GLN A 146 5.48 6.94 1.91
CA GLN A 146 6.12 8.23 2.15
C GLN A 146 7.42 8.36 1.35
N MET A 147 8.25 7.31 1.31
CA MET A 147 9.49 7.27 0.53
C MET A 147 9.25 7.36 -0.99
N SER A 148 8.12 6.85 -1.47
CA SER A 148 7.76 6.95 -2.90
C SER A 148 7.44 8.38 -3.36
N GLY A 149 7.25 9.33 -2.43
CA GLY A 149 6.96 10.73 -2.72
C GLY A 149 5.55 10.98 -3.28
N ARG A 150 4.68 9.97 -3.26
CA ARG A 150 3.29 10.04 -3.77
C ARG A 150 2.28 10.45 -2.69
N VAL A 151 2.73 10.46 -1.43
CA VAL A 151 1.92 10.79 -0.26
C VAL A 151 2.08 12.27 0.05
N GLU A 152 1.18 13.09 -0.48
CA GLU A 152 1.09 14.51 -0.12
C GLU A 152 0.10 14.67 1.06
N PRO A 153 0.40 15.48 2.09
CA PRO A 153 -0.56 15.75 3.16
C PRO A 153 -1.84 16.37 2.61
N THR A 154 -2.99 15.81 2.96
CA THR A 154 -4.32 16.33 2.56
C THR A 154 -5.03 17.02 3.71
N THR A 155 -4.67 16.69 4.95
CA THR A 155 -5.27 17.22 6.17
C THR A 155 -4.27 17.22 7.32
N GLU A 156 -4.68 17.72 8.49
CA GLU A 156 -3.89 17.70 9.72
C GLU A 156 -4.72 17.11 10.87
N VAL A 157 -4.11 16.22 11.64
CA VAL A 157 -4.70 15.64 12.86
C VAL A 157 -3.77 15.94 14.02
N GLY A 158 -4.25 16.71 15.00
CA GLY A 158 -3.43 17.10 16.16
C GLY A 158 -2.17 17.90 15.79
N GLY A 159 -2.16 18.59 14.65
CA GLY A 159 -1.00 19.30 14.11
C GLY A 159 0.01 18.43 13.35
N MET A 160 -0.32 17.16 13.11
CA MET A 160 0.46 16.26 12.26
C MET A 160 -0.13 16.24 10.84
N PRO A 161 0.67 16.51 9.79
CA PRO A 161 0.22 16.39 8.41
C PRO A 161 -0.05 14.93 8.07
N VAL A 162 -1.27 14.62 7.63
CA VAL A 162 -1.68 13.26 7.27
C VAL A 162 -2.33 13.26 5.89
N ASN A 163 -2.28 12.10 5.23
CA ASN A 163 -3.01 11.84 4.00
C ASN A 163 -4.21 10.94 4.35
N ASP A 164 -5.42 11.35 3.98
CA ASP A 164 -6.68 10.64 4.25
C ASP A 164 -7.24 9.90 3.01
N ASN A 165 -6.39 9.63 2.02
CA ASN A 165 -6.80 8.92 0.81
C ASN A 165 -7.05 7.44 1.10
N VAL A 166 -8.33 7.05 1.06
CA VAL A 166 -8.80 5.68 1.26
C VAL A 166 -8.10 4.64 0.37
N GLY A 167 -7.66 5.03 -0.83
CA GLY A 167 -6.92 4.13 -1.72
C GLY A 167 -5.53 3.78 -1.20
N LEU A 168 -4.84 4.75 -0.58
CA LEU A 168 -3.51 4.53 0.02
C LEU A 168 -3.60 3.72 1.31
N GLU A 169 -4.64 3.94 2.12
CA GLU A 169 -4.93 3.13 3.32
C GLU A 169 -5.19 1.66 2.96
N HIS A 170 -6.00 1.43 1.92
CA HIS A 170 -6.27 0.06 1.45
C HIS A 170 -5.02 -0.61 0.89
N GLU A 171 -4.18 0.14 0.17
CA GLU A 171 -2.90 -0.36 -0.30
C GLU A 171 -2.00 -0.76 0.88
N ALA A 172 -1.94 0.04 1.94
CA ALA A 172 -1.18 -0.27 3.15
C ALA A 172 -1.66 -1.54 3.85
N ASP A 173 -2.97 -1.77 3.93
CA ASP A 173 -3.53 -3.02 4.44
C ASP A 173 -3.09 -4.24 3.63
N VAL A 174 -3.29 -4.19 2.30
CA VAL A 174 -3.05 -5.33 1.41
C VAL A 174 -1.55 -5.63 1.32
N MET A 175 -0.75 -4.60 1.11
CA MET A 175 0.68 -4.76 0.88
C MET A 175 1.43 -4.98 2.19
N GLY A 176 1.00 -4.39 3.30
CA GLY A 176 1.53 -4.72 4.63
C GLY A 176 1.28 -6.18 4.99
N ALA A 177 0.07 -6.69 4.77
CA ALA A 177 -0.23 -8.11 5.00
C ALA A 177 0.58 -9.04 4.10
N ARG A 178 0.77 -8.65 2.82
CA ARG A 178 1.59 -9.40 1.87
C ARG A 178 3.05 -9.42 2.28
N ALA A 179 3.63 -8.28 2.65
CA ALA A 179 5.00 -8.16 3.13
C ALA A 179 5.25 -9.03 4.36
N ASN A 180 4.30 -9.07 5.30
CA ASN A 180 4.42 -9.89 6.50
C ASN A 180 4.36 -11.40 6.24
N SER A 181 3.92 -11.82 5.05
CA SER A 181 3.72 -13.22 4.67
C SER A 181 4.79 -13.77 3.72
N LEU A 182 5.78 -12.95 3.36
CA LEU A 182 6.99 -13.38 2.62
C LEU A 182 7.98 -14.04 3.57
#